data_AF-A0A8S0XLM0-F1
#
_entry.id   AF-A0A8S0XLM0-F1
#
_cell.length_a   1.000
_cell.length_b   1.000
_cell.length_c   1.000
_cell.angle_alpha   90.00
_cell.angle_beta   90.00
_cell.angle_gamma   90.00
#
_symmetry.space_group_name_H-M   'P 1'
#
loop_
_entity.id
_entity.type
_entity.pdbx_description
1 polymer ?
#
loop_
_entity_poly.entity_id
_entity_poly.type
_entity_poly.pdbx_seq_one_letter_code
_entity_poly.pdbx_strand_id
1 'polypeptide(L)'
;MKTEQKKKNASEEFLSTERGKTKSNAISTPSIDLPKGGGAIKGIDEKFSVNAVNGTAGFSIPLPFSPARGSSPALNLSYNSGAGNGVFGHGWLEFIISFYKTQN
;
A
#
# COMPACT_ATOMS: atom_id res chain seq x y z
N MET A 1 -34.28 -57.39 28.12
CA MET A 1 -34.07 -56.49 26.97
C MET A 1 -34.80 -55.18 27.25
N LYS A 2 -34.11 -54.19 27.86
CA LYS A 2 -34.46 -52.76 27.89
C LYS A 2 -33.44 -52.01 28.76
N THR A 3 -32.48 -51.38 28.08
CA THR A 3 -31.61 -50.28 28.53
C THR A 3 -31.15 -49.63 27.21
N GLU A 4 -31.04 -48.33 27.01
CA GLU A 4 -31.02 -47.17 27.88
C GLU A 4 -31.18 -45.95 26.95
N GLN A 5 -32.05 -45.00 27.28
CA GLN A 5 -32.14 -43.74 26.52
C GLN A 5 -30.97 -42.83 26.92
N LYS A 6 -29.98 -42.71 26.03
CA LYS A 6 -28.86 -41.78 26.17
C LYS A 6 -29.37 -40.33 26.08
N LYS A 7 -29.55 -39.68 27.25
CA LYS A 7 -29.75 -38.23 27.36
C LYS A 7 -28.58 -37.53 26.65
N LYS A 8 -28.88 -36.83 25.57
CA LYS A 8 -27.95 -35.90 24.95
C LYS A 8 -27.88 -34.67 25.85
N ASN A 9 -26.75 -34.49 26.51
CA ASN A 9 -26.52 -33.34 27.38
C ASN A 9 -26.47 -32.08 26.53
N ALA A 10 -27.48 -31.22 26.71
CA ALA A 10 -27.63 -29.94 26.03
C ALA A 10 -26.41 -29.02 26.17
N SER A 11 -25.52 -29.27 27.14
CA SER A 11 -24.31 -28.50 27.42
C SER A 11 -23.23 -28.57 26.33
N GLU A 12 -23.17 -29.63 25.52
CA GLU A 12 -22.10 -29.77 24.50
C GLU A 12 -22.44 -29.08 23.17
N GLU A 13 -23.71 -28.80 22.92
CA GLU A 13 -24.18 -28.09 21.72
C GLU A 13 -24.02 -26.56 21.85
N PHE A 14 -23.93 -26.05 23.09
CA PHE A 14 -23.66 -24.63 23.38
C PHE A 14 -22.17 -24.25 23.31
N LEU A 15 -21.26 -25.24 23.38
CA LEU A 15 -19.80 -25.01 23.38
C LEU A 15 -19.17 -25.08 21.98
N SER A 16 -19.94 -25.44 20.95
CA SER A 16 -19.47 -25.41 19.57
C SER A 16 -19.62 -23.99 18.99
N THR A 17 -18.61 -23.16 19.21
CA THR A 17 -18.41 -21.89 18.50
C THR A 17 -17.95 -22.17 17.06
N GLU A 18 -18.79 -22.85 16.28
CA GLU A 18 -18.67 -23.01 14.82
C GLU A 18 -19.69 -22.12 14.09
N ARG A 19 -20.28 -21.13 14.78
CA ARG A 19 -21.12 -20.09 14.17
C ARG A 19 -20.28 -18.83 13.94
N GLY A 20 -19.66 -18.73 12.78
CA GLY A 20 -19.12 -17.43 12.32
C GLY A 20 -17.93 -17.45 11.38
N LYS A 21 -17.37 -18.61 11.00
CA LYS A 21 -16.23 -18.64 10.06
C LYS A 21 -16.71 -18.60 8.60
N THR A 22 -17.26 -17.47 8.17
CA THR A 22 -17.38 -17.16 6.75
C THR A 22 -16.04 -16.61 6.26
N LYS A 23 -15.61 -17.00 5.05
CA LYS A 23 -14.37 -16.50 4.40
C LYS A 23 -14.32 -14.96 4.27
N SER A 24 -15.43 -14.28 4.55
CA SER A 24 -15.60 -12.84 4.47
C SER A 24 -15.06 -12.06 5.66
N ASN A 25 -14.69 -12.70 6.79
CA ASN A 25 -14.24 -12.00 8.00
C ASN A 25 -12.89 -12.50 8.56
N ALA A 26 -12.03 -13.05 7.69
CA ALA A 26 -10.72 -13.54 8.08
C ALA A 26 -9.75 -12.37 8.33
N ILE A 27 -9.64 -11.95 9.59
CA ILE A 27 -8.51 -11.15 10.04
C ILE A 27 -7.28 -12.05 10.00
N SER A 28 -6.36 -11.78 9.07
CA SER A 28 -5.12 -12.53 8.94
C SER A 28 -4.21 -12.22 10.13
N THR A 29 -3.87 -13.24 10.92
CA THR A 29 -2.86 -13.12 11.98
C THR A 29 -1.47 -12.97 11.36
N PRO A 30 -0.67 -11.96 11.75
CA PRO A 30 0.67 -11.79 11.19
C PRO A 30 1.57 -12.96 11.60
N SER A 31 2.15 -13.67 10.64
CA SER A 31 3.23 -14.65 10.86
C SER A 31 4.59 -13.96 10.78
N ILE A 32 5.56 -14.46 11.55
CA ILE A 32 6.95 -14.00 11.50
C ILE A 32 7.73 -14.98 10.64
N ASP A 33 8.05 -14.58 9.42
CA ASP A 33 8.81 -15.37 8.46
C ASP A 33 10.07 -14.59 8.05
N LEU A 34 11.17 -15.30 7.84
CA LEU A 34 12.38 -14.69 7.28
C LEU A 34 12.15 -14.33 5.80
N PRO A 35 12.69 -13.19 5.31
CA PRO A 35 12.61 -12.86 3.90
C PRO A 35 13.31 -13.97 3.11
N LYS A 36 12.57 -14.61 2.21
CA LYS A 36 13.14 -15.61 1.30
C LYS A 36 14.16 -14.90 0.41
N GLY A 37 15.40 -15.42 0.39
CA GLY A 37 16.53 -14.82 -0.32
C GLY A 37 16.30 -14.67 -1.84
N GLY A 38 16.85 -13.59 -2.39
CA GLY A 38 16.56 -13.05 -3.73
C GLY A 38 17.41 -13.59 -4.89
N GLY A 39 17.33 -12.88 -6.03
CA GLY A 39 17.99 -13.19 -7.31
C GLY A 39 17.70 -12.19 -8.44
N ALA A 40 16.74 -11.27 -8.25
CA ALA A 40 16.43 -10.20 -9.20
C ALA A 40 17.08 -8.88 -8.75
N ILE A 41 17.83 -8.24 -9.65
CA ILE A 41 18.22 -6.84 -9.51
C ILE A 41 17.03 -5.99 -9.96
N LYS A 42 16.35 -5.34 -9.01
CA LYS A 42 15.29 -4.37 -9.32
C LYS A 42 15.89 -2.98 -9.36
N GLY A 43 15.87 -2.34 -10.53
CA GLY A 43 16.30 -0.96 -10.71
C GLY A 43 15.29 0.05 -10.15
N ILE A 44 15.55 1.34 -10.40
CA ILE A 44 14.57 2.40 -10.16
C ILE A 44 13.45 2.26 -11.20
N ASP A 45 12.20 2.16 -10.75
CA ASP A 45 11.03 2.12 -11.66
C ASP A 45 10.75 3.53 -12.19
N GLU A 46 11.62 3.99 -13.09
CA GLU A 46 11.48 5.30 -13.71
C GLU A 46 10.33 5.31 -14.73
N LYS A 47 9.48 6.35 -14.66
CA LYS A 47 8.36 6.52 -15.58
C LYS A 47 8.61 7.70 -16.51
N PHE A 48 8.98 7.41 -17.75
CA PHE A 48 9.05 8.39 -18.82
C PHE A 48 7.68 8.62 -19.47
N SER A 49 7.38 9.87 -19.82
CA SER A 49 6.14 10.25 -20.50
C SER A 49 6.37 11.47 -21.39
N VAL A 50 5.58 11.60 -22.45
CA VAL A 50 5.62 12.75 -23.35
C VAL A 50 4.23 13.37 -23.40
N ASN A 51 4.16 14.69 -23.24
CA ASN A 51 2.94 15.43 -23.49
C ASN A 51 2.91 15.86 -24.96
N ALA A 52 2.07 15.21 -25.76
CA ALA A 52 1.98 15.45 -27.20
C ALA A 52 1.47 16.85 -27.57
N VAL A 53 0.71 17.51 -26.69
CA VAL A 53 0.07 18.80 -26.98
C VAL A 53 1.08 19.95 -26.95
N ASN A 54 2.04 19.90 -26.01
CA ASN A 54 3.06 20.95 -25.84
C ASN A 54 4.49 20.46 -26.10
N GLY A 55 4.67 19.21 -26.52
CA GLY A 55 5.97 18.62 -26.85
C GLY A 55 6.90 18.43 -25.64
N THR A 56 6.42 18.54 -24.41
CA THR A 56 7.26 18.40 -23.22
C THR A 56 7.52 16.94 -22.85
N ALA A 57 8.74 16.66 -22.39
CA ALA A 57 9.11 15.39 -21.81
C ALA A 57 8.94 15.44 -20.29
N GLY A 58 8.33 14.40 -19.73
CA GLY A 58 8.09 14.23 -18.31
C GLY A 58 8.74 12.95 -17.79
N PHE A 59 9.33 13.01 -16.61
CA PHE A 59 10.01 11.87 -15.99
C PHE A 59 9.73 11.84 -14.49
N SER A 60 9.55 10.65 -13.91
CA SER A 60 9.22 10.51 -12.48
C SER A 60 10.03 9.38 -11.85
N ILE A 61 10.74 9.69 -10.77
CA ILE A 61 11.54 8.77 -9.96
C ILE A 61 10.90 8.64 -8.58
N PRO A 62 10.36 7.48 -8.18
CA PRO A 62 9.90 7.26 -6.82
C PRO A 62 11.10 7.28 -5.85
N LEU A 63 10.98 8.00 -4.74
CA LEU A 63 12.01 8.04 -3.71
C LEU A 63 11.91 6.79 -2.82
N PRO A 64 13.01 6.07 -2.58
CA PRO A 64 13.00 4.81 -1.84
C PRO A 64 12.94 5.08 -0.33
N PHE A 65 11.76 5.41 0.19
CA PHE A 65 11.54 5.48 1.64
C PHE A 65 11.25 4.10 2.21
N SER A 66 11.74 3.87 3.43
CA SER A 66 11.39 2.67 4.18
C SER A 66 9.89 2.71 4.55
N PRO A 67 9.22 1.54 4.53
CA PRO A 67 7.87 1.44 5.07
C PRO A 67 7.87 1.76 6.57
N ALA A 68 7.08 2.76 6.99
CA ALA A 68 6.86 3.07 8.40
C ALA A 68 5.68 2.24 8.96
N ARG A 69 5.35 2.42 10.24
CA ARG A 69 4.36 1.63 10.99
C ARG A 69 2.88 1.78 10.52
N GLY A 70 2.63 2.32 9.33
CA GLY A 70 1.29 2.40 8.74
C GLY A 70 1.15 3.39 7.58
N SER A 71 1.94 4.46 7.56
CA SER A 71 1.94 5.46 6.47
C SER A 71 3.36 5.93 6.20
N SER A 72 3.77 5.87 4.95
CA SER A 72 5.02 6.45 4.46
C SER A 72 4.66 7.47 3.38
N PRO A 73 5.31 8.65 3.34
CA PRO A 73 5.03 9.64 2.31
C PRO A 73 5.42 9.07 0.94
N ALA A 74 4.45 8.97 0.03
CA ALA A 74 4.71 8.63 -1.36
C ALA A 74 5.24 9.88 -2.08
N LEU A 75 6.56 10.03 -2.12
CA LEU A 75 7.22 11.11 -2.87
C LEU A 75 7.97 10.56 -4.09
N ASN A 76 7.87 11.29 -5.19
CA ASN A 76 8.36 10.99 -6.53
C ASN A 76 9.05 12.22 -7.15
N LEU A 77 10.38 12.25 -7.22
CA LEU A 77 11.09 13.35 -7.89
C LEU A 77 10.63 13.44 -9.35
N SER A 78 10.04 14.56 -9.72
CA SER A 78 9.37 14.75 -11.02
C SER A 78 10.11 15.76 -11.86
N TYR A 79 10.26 15.48 -13.15
CA TYR A 79 10.88 16.35 -14.14
C TYR A 79 9.88 16.68 -15.23
N ASN A 80 9.92 17.92 -15.70
CA ASN A 80 9.24 18.38 -16.91
C ASN A 80 10.21 19.29 -17.68
N SER A 81 10.46 19.01 -18.95
CA SER A 81 11.39 19.79 -19.77
C SER A 81 10.99 21.25 -19.98
N GLY A 82 9.71 21.58 -19.80
CA GLY A 82 9.17 22.93 -19.83
C GLY A 82 9.13 23.62 -18.45
N ALA A 83 9.55 22.97 -17.38
CA ALA A 83 9.61 23.58 -16.06
C ALA A 83 10.88 24.44 -15.89
N GLY A 84 10.75 25.48 -15.06
CA GLY A 84 11.81 26.46 -14.78
C GLY A 84 12.89 25.93 -13.84
N ASN A 85 13.66 26.85 -13.24
CA ASN A 85 14.63 26.51 -12.20
C ASN A 85 13.92 26.28 -10.86
N GLY A 86 14.33 25.25 -10.13
CA GLY A 86 13.89 24.97 -8.76
C GLY A 86 15.05 24.48 -7.90
N VAL A 87 14.78 24.13 -6.63
CA VAL A 87 15.84 23.67 -5.70
C VAL A 87 16.51 22.37 -6.13
N PHE A 88 15.85 21.58 -6.99
CA PHE A 88 16.40 20.35 -7.57
C PHE A 88 17.04 20.57 -8.94
N GLY A 89 17.14 21.83 -9.39
CA GLY A 89 17.70 22.22 -10.68
C GLY A 89 16.64 22.50 -11.74
N HIS A 90 17.10 22.83 -12.94
CA HIS A 90 16.24 23.17 -14.07
C HIS A 90 15.38 21.98 -14.52
N GLY A 91 14.08 22.22 -14.70
CA GLY A 91 13.13 21.21 -15.14
C GLY A 91 12.67 20.25 -14.04
N TRP A 92 13.33 20.24 -12.88
CA TRP A 92 12.92 19.43 -11.73
C TRP A 92 11.89 20.16 -10.88
N LEU A 93 10.82 19.45 -10.57
CA LEU A 93 9.69 19.95 -9.78
C LEU A 93 9.89 19.61 -8.30
N GLU A 94 9.50 20.54 -7.45
CA GLU A 94 9.52 20.40 -6.00
C GLU A 94 8.27 19.68 -5.49
N PHE A 95 8.41 18.93 -4.40
CA PHE A 95 7.27 18.41 -3.65
C PHE A 95 6.63 19.54 -2.87
N ILE A 96 5.56 20.14 -3.40
CA ILE A 96 4.79 21.12 -2.64
C ILE A 96 3.33 20.72 -2.62
N ILE A 97 2.85 20.35 -1.44
CA ILE A 97 1.45 20.50 -1.07
C ILE A 97 1.30 21.97 -0.66
N SER A 98 0.70 22.80 -1.53
CA SER A 98 0.56 24.24 -1.27
C SER A 98 -0.86 24.59 -0.89
N PHE A 99 -1.03 25.36 0.18
CA PHE A 99 -2.32 25.95 0.57
C PHE A 99 -2.25 27.46 0.29
N TYR A 100 -3.08 27.92 -0.63
CA TYR A 100 -3.22 29.35 -0.91
C TYR A 100 -4.28 29.96 0.03
N LYS A 101 -3.97 31.12 0.62
CA LYS A 101 -4.97 31.92 1.34
C LYS A 101 -5.73 32.76 0.32
N THR A 102 -7.00 32.44 0.09
CA THR A 102 -7.93 33.33 -0.63
C THR A 102 -8.12 34.60 0.20
N GLN A 103 -7.66 35.73 -0.32
CA GLN A 103 -7.98 37.05 0.22
C GLN A 103 -9.33 37.50 -0.33
N ASN A 104 -10.13 38.15 0.53
CA ASN A 104 -11.43 38.73 0.24
C ASN A 104 -11.30 40.24 0.04
#